data_AF-A0A0B7BB08-F1
#
_entry.id   AF-A0A0B7BB08-F1
#
_cell.length_a   1.000
_cell.length_b   1.000
_cell.length_c   1.000
_cell.angle_alpha   90.00
_cell.angle_beta   90.00
_cell.angle_gamma   90.00
#
_symmetry.space_group_name_H-M   'P 1'
#
loop_
_entity.id
_entity.type
_entity.pdbx_description
1 polymer ?
#
loop_
_entity_poly.entity_id
_entity_poly.type
_entity_poly.pdbx_seq_one_letter_code
_entity_poly.pdbx_strand_id
1 'polypeptide(L)'
;KKDLAHARKTETAQRSSDAHLRGKLESTSQQIEEFKVQVSQLMADNQRLQEKIRSQNDSSQRKSKSLETEVETLTSELKVTKNELKTIQAEYDSYKVRAHSVLRQQKSKAPIDEIADADKQEKERYENAIDHLKAKLQETQDQLKSAKKDAELMQEEHERLLQRHTKLITDQEDREANFRHRLDNAMKEKSEVLAELQEKIASLETQKSFQAQKFKEQVNKVKDDSAELVDLLQKQLDSSEMDNIRLQREIQQLQRLSRARDESVEHTSPSEFYPIAAHPVEERQEGEGSEIVEIEPLKSNKTHSQATAFTFEQLIATPMEDLTGTKTPTPTIDEEALKSSIAASQKRIEHLTELLSESEASVSRLTEQARILKDEIRRLERNMEREQETQNMEYLKNIFLQFMCPKVGEQRQQLVPVLTTMLKLSPEEKARIHAVAQGDEPAQQGGQGAAGWGSYLHRWSGLT
;
A
#
# COMPACT_ATOMS: atom_id res chain seq x y z
N LYS A 1 8.27 -3.25 60.59
CA LYS A 1 7.46 -4.14 59.71
C LYS A 1 6.41 -3.36 58.92
N LYS A 2 5.53 -2.58 59.57
CA LYS A 2 4.45 -1.78 58.96
C LYS A 2 4.93 -0.87 57.81
N ASP A 3 6.08 -0.26 58.00
CA ASP A 3 6.69 0.76 57.13
C ASP A 3 7.25 0.14 55.85
N LEU A 4 7.81 -1.07 55.96
CA LEU A 4 8.29 -1.87 54.82
C LEU A 4 7.12 -2.36 53.96
N ALA A 5 5.96 -2.66 54.57
CA ALA A 5 4.72 -2.94 53.84
C ALA A 5 4.16 -1.67 53.16
N HIS A 6 4.25 -0.50 53.81
CA HIS A 6 3.87 0.78 53.20
C HIS A 6 4.77 1.10 51.99
N ALA A 7 6.09 0.97 52.15
CA ALA A 7 7.08 1.20 51.09
C ALA A 7 6.83 0.29 49.87
N ARG A 8 6.59 -1.01 50.08
CA ARG A 8 6.19 -1.93 49.00
C ARG A 8 4.87 -1.52 48.35
N LYS A 9 3.88 -1.04 49.10
CA LYS A 9 2.62 -0.57 48.53
C LYS A 9 2.82 0.67 47.66
N THR A 10 3.59 1.66 48.11
CA THR A 10 3.94 2.84 47.29
C THR A 10 4.77 2.45 46.06
N GLU A 11 5.70 1.50 46.18
CA GLU A 11 6.48 0.99 45.06
C GLU A 11 5.60 0.30 44.01
N THR A 12 4.66 -0.58 44.42
CA THR A 12 3.72 -1.21 43.48
C THR A 12 2.79 -0.20 42.79
N ALA A 13 2.34 0.83 43.53
CA ALA A 13 1.55 1.92 42.94
C ALA A 13 2.38 2.71 41.91
N GLN A 14 3.63 3.06 42.23
CA GLN A 14 4.54 3.75 41.32
C GLN A 14 4.84 2.91 40.08
N ARG A 15 5.22 1.63 40.25
CA ARG A 15 5.40 0.68 39.12
C ARG A 15 4.16 0.59 38.22
N SER A 16 2.94 0.63 38.79
CA SER A 16 1.70 0.63 37.99
C SER A 16 1.45 1.96 37.26
N SER A 17 1.83 3.09 37.86
CA SER A 17 1.80 4.41 37.23
C SER A 17 2.81 4.51 36.10
N ASP A 18 4.04 4.04 36.31
CA ASP A 18 5.10 4.01 35.30
C ASP A 18 4.73 3.12 34.12
N ALA A 19 4.10 1.96 34.36
CA ALA A 19 3.56 1.11 33.30
C ALA A 19 2.45 1.80 32.50
N HIS A 20 1.52 2.49 33.16
CA HIS A 20 0.45 3.26 32.50
C HIS A 20 0.99 4.45 31.70
N LEU A 21 1.98 5.16 32.23
CA LEU A 21 2.65 6.26 31.54
C LEU A 21 3.45 5.77 30.32
N ARG A 22 4.11 4.60 30.42
CA ARG A 22 4.78 3.95 29.28
C ARG A 22 3.79 3.54 28.20
N GLY A 23 2.67 2.90 28.56
CA GLY A 23 1.62 2.55 27.60
C GLY A 23 1.00 3.76 26.90
N LYS A 24 0.82 4.88 27.62
CA LYS A 24 0.43 6.15 27.02
C LYS A 24 1.48 6.73 26.09
N LEU A 25 2.76 6.75 26.50
CA LEU A 25 3.88 7.21 25.67
C LEU A 25 3.95 6.40 24.36
N GLU A 26 3.89 5.08 24.46
CA GLU A 26 3.92 4.15 23.33
C GLU A 26 2.73 4.36 22.39
N SER A 27 1.51 4.48 22.94
CA SER A 27 0.31 4.81 22.16
C SER A 27 0.44 6.16 21.43
N THR A 28 0.94 7.22 22.09
CA THR A 28 1.20 8.50 21.43
C THR A 28 2.32 8.41 20.39
N SER A 29 3.33 7.55 20.60
CA SER A 29 4.39 7.31 19.62
C SER A 29 3.89 6.57 18.39
N GLN A 30 2.97 5.62 18.55
CA GLN A 30 2.30 4.93 17.44
C GLN A 30 1.44 5.90 16.63
N GLN A 31 0.65 6.77 17.30
CA GLN A 31 -0.11 7.83 16.63
C GLN A 31 0.79 8.81 15.87
N ILE A 32 1.93 9.22 16.44
CA ILE A 32 2.92 10.07 15.76
C ILE A 32 3.47 9.38 14.51
N GLU A 33 3.77 8.08 14.56
CA GLU A 33 4.26 7.35 13.39
C GLU A 33 3.18 7.15 12.33
N GLU A 34 1.93 6.89 12.73
CA GLU A 34 0.78 6.83 11.82
C GLU A 34 0.59 8.17 11.09
N PHE A 35 0.65 9.30 11.81
CA PHE A 35 0.57 10.63 11.21
C PHE A 35 1.76 10.93 10.28
N LYS A 36 2.99 10.48 10.58
CA LYS A 36 4.11 10.59 9.63
C LYS A 36 3.83 9.83 8.34
N VAL A 37 3.33 8.59 8.43
CA VAL A 37 2.99 7.77 7.24
C VAL A 37 1.89 8.45 6.43
N GLN A 38 0.84 8.97 7.08
CA GLN A 38 -0.21 9.74 6.41
C GLN A 38 0.33 11.00 5.73
N VAL A 39 1.22 11.76 6.38
CA VAL A 39 1.86 12.95 5.80
C VAL A 39 2.78 12.58 4.62
N SER A 40 3.55 11.49 4.72
CA SER A 40 4.37 10.99 3.61
C SER A 40 3.53 10.56 2.40
N GLN A 41 2.41 9.87 2.64
CA GLN A 41 1.47 9.50 1.58
C GLN A 41 0.84 10.74 0.92
N LEU A 42 0.38 11.71 1.71
CA LEU A 42 -0.19 12.96 1.21
C LEU A 42 0.83 13.78 0.40
N MET A 43 2.10 13.81 0.79
CA MET A 43 3.16 14.44 0.00
C MET A 43 3.40 13.72 -1.34
N ALA A 44 3.43 12.39 -1.34
CA ALA A 44 3.60 11.60 -2.56
C ALA A 44 2.43 11.77 -3.54
N ASP A 45 1.18 11.76 -3.04
CA ASP A 45 0.00 12.01 -3.86
C ASP A 45 -0.07 13.47 -4.36
N ASN A 46 0.36 14.44 -3.55
CA ASN A 46 0.44 15.84 -3.98
C ASN A 46 1.47 16.02 -5.11
N GLN A 47 2.67 15.43 -4.98
CA GLN A 47 3.67 15.41 -6.06
C GLN A 47 3.12 14.74 -7.33
N ARG A 48 2.48 13.57 -7.21
CA ARG A 48 1.87 12.86 -8.34
C ARG A 48 0.77 13.67 -9.03
N LEU A 49 -0.01 14.44 -8.27
CA LEU A 49 -1.00 15.37 -8.81
C LEU A 49 -0.34 16.57 -9.51
N GLN A 50 0.73 17.15 -8.96
CA GLN A 50 1.49 18.23 -9.62
C GLN A 50 2.11 17.76 -10.94
N GLU A 51 2.71 16.56 -10.97
CA GLU A 51 3.28 15.96 -12.18
C GLU A 51 2.20 15.66 -13.23
N LYS A 52 1.01 15.18 -12.81
CA LYS A 52 -0.14 14.99 -13.70
C LYS A 52 -0.65 16.31 -14.28
N ILE A 53 -0.81 17.35 -13.46
CA ILE A 53 -1.24 18.68 -13.90
C ILE A 53 -0.21 19.27 -14.88
N ARG A 54 1.08 19.17 -14.57
CA ARG A 54 2.17 19.65 -15.43
C ARG A 54 2.18 18.95 -16.78
N SER A 55 2.17 17.61 -16.80
CA SER A 55 2.16 16.83 -18.05
C SER A 55 0.90 17.06 -18.89
N GLN A 56 -0.27 17.20 -18.25
CA GLN A 56 -1.51 17.56 -18.93
C GLN A 56 -1.45 18.99 -19.52
N ASN A 57 -0.91 19.96 -18.77
CA ASN A 57 -0.71 21.33 -19.25
C ASN A 57 0.28 21.40 -20.42
N ASP A 58 1.43 20.71 -20.32
CA ASP A 58 2.43 20.64 -21.39
C ASP A 58 1.84 19.99 -22.66
N SER A 59 1.01 18.95 -22.53
CA SER A 59 0.31 18.33 -23.67
C SER A 59 -0.72 19.26 -24.30
N SER A 60 -1.47 20.01 -23.48
CA SER A 60 -2.48 20.98 -23.92
C SER A 60 -1.82 22.17 -24.62
N GLN A 61 -0.69 22.67 -24.11
CA GLN A 61 0.06 23.75 -24.72
C GLN A 61 0.69 23.34 -26.06
N ARG A 62 1.18 22.10 -26.18
CA ARG A 62 1.65 21.55 -27.47
C ARG A 62 0.51 21.48 -28.49
N LYS A 63 -0.68 21.01 -28.08
CA LYS A 63 -1.86 20.96 -28.96
C LYS A 63 -2.34 22.37 -29.36
N SER A 64 -2.35 23.32 -28.44
CA SER A 64 -2.70 24.73 -28.71
C SER A 64 -1.78 25.30 -29.78
N LYS A 65 -0.45 25.20 -29.59
CA LYS A 65 0.55 25.67 -30.56
C LYS A 65 0.43 25.01 -31.94
N SER A 66 0.11 23.71 -31.99
CA SER A 66 -0.13 23.01 -33.26
C SER A 66 -1.33 23.58 -34.01
N LEU A 67 -2.45 23.82 -33.31
CA LEU A 67 -3.66 24.40 -33.89
C LEU A 67 -3.47 25.89 -34.25
N GLU A 68 -2.70 26.64 -33.45
CA GLU A 68 -2.29 28.01 -33.75
C GLU A 68 -1.50 28.06 -35.07
N THR A 69 -0.52 27.18 -35.27
CA THR A 69 0.23 27.10 -36.54
C THR A 69 -0.62 26.65 -37.72
N GLU A 70 -1.58 25.73 -37.51
CA GLU A 70 -2.49 25.24 -38.55
C GLU A 70 -3.47 26.34 -39.00
N VAL A 71 -3.97 27.15 -38.07
CA VAL A 71 -4.77 28.35 -38.36
C VAL A 71 -3.93 29.41 -39.08
N GLU A 72 -2.66 29.60 -38.72
CA GLU A 72 -1.76 30.53 -39.43
C GLU A 72 -1.47 30.07 -40.87
N THR A 73 -1.25 28.77 -41.11
CA THR A 73 -1.09 28.23 -42.49
C THR A 73 -2.38 28.38 -43.30
N LEU A 74 -3.54 27.99 -42.76
CA LEU A 74 -4.82 28.06 -43.48
C LEU A 74 -5.24 29.51 -43.77
N THR A 75 -4.97 30.46 -42.87
CA THR A 75 -5.24 31.88 -43.12
C THR A 75 -4.26 32.50 -44.14
N SER A 76 -3.03 31.99 -44.23
CA SER A 76 -2.08 32.32 -45.30
C SER A 76 -2.56 31.78 -46.67
N GLU A 77 -2.97 30.51 -46.74
CA GLU A 77 -3.49 29.89 -47.97
C GLU A 77 -4.78 30.56 -48.46
N LEU A 78 -5.71 30.89 -47.55
CA LEU A 78 -6.91 31.66 -47.87
C LEU A 78 -6.56 33.05 -48.42
N LYS A 79 -5.50 33.68 -47.90
CA LYS A 79 -5.01 34.99 -48.40
C LYS A 79 -4.36 34.86 -49.78
N VAL A 80 -3.62 33.78 -50.06
CA VAL A 80 -3.02 33.51 -51.38
C VAL A 80 -4.10 33.25 -52.42
N THR A 81 -4.98 32.26 -52.19
CA THR A 81 -6.07 31.90 -53.12
C THR A 81 -7.04 33.06 -53.37
N LYS A 82 -7.30 33.91 -52.37
CA LYS A 82 -8.10 35.13 -52.52
C LYS A 82 -7.41 36.23 -53.32
N ASN A 83 -6.08 36.23 -53.41
CA ASN A 83 -5.35 37.12 -54.31
C ASN A 83 -5.30 36.55 -55.73
N GLU A 84 -5.07 35.24 -55.89
CA GLU A 84 -5.13 34.56 -57.19
C GLU A 84 -6.50 34.74 -57.86
N LEU A 85 -7.60 34.57 -57.11
CA LEU A 85 -8.96 34.80 -57.59
C LEU A 85 -9.16 36.24 -58.08
N LYS A 86 -8.60 37.25 -57.40
CA LYS A 86 -8.64 38.65 -57.87
C LYS A 86 -7.85 38.84 -59.16
N THR A 87 -6.68 38.22 -59.28
CA THR A 87 -5.85 38.29 -60.49
C THR A 87 -6.61 37.68 -61.67
N ILE A 88 -7.13 36.46 -61.52
CA ILE A 88 -7.94 35.77 -62.53
C ILE A 88 -9.18 36.60 -62.90
N GLN A 89 -9.84 37.23 -61.93
CA GLN A 89 -11.00 38.08 -62.19
C GLN A 89 -10.63 39.36 -62.98
N ALA A 90 -9.51 40.00 -62.65
CA ALA A 90 -8.99 41.15 -63.40
C ALA A 90 -8.52 40.77 -64.81
N GLU A 91 -7.90 39.59 -64.99
CA GLU A 91 -7.55 39.03 -66.29
C GLU A 91 -8.79 38.71 -67.13
N TYR A 92 -9.84 38.16 -66.51
CA TYR A 92 -11.12 37.83 -67.14
C TYR A 92 -11.88 39.08 -67.59
N ASP A 93 -11.94 40.13 -66.78
CA ASP A 93 -12.53 41.40 -67.20
C ASP A 93 -11.67 42.10 -68.29
N SER A 94 -10.35 42.01 -68.19
CA SER A 94 -9.43 42.45 -69.25
C SER A 94 -9.55 41.61 -70.54
N TYR A 95 -9.96 40.34 -70.43
CA TYR A 95 -10.31 39.48 -71.56
C TYR A 95 -11.66 39.89 -72.17
N LYS A 96 -12.71 40.17 -71.38
CA LYS A 96 -13.99 40.70 -71.88
C LYS A 96 -13.78 41.98 -72.69
N VAL A 97 -12.98 42.93 -72.19
CA VAL A 97 -12.69 44.19 -72.89
C VAL A 97 -11.96 43.93 -74.22
N ARG A 98 -10.96 43.03 -74.23
CA ARG A 98 -10.28 42.63 -75.47
C ARG A 98 -11.23 41.93 -76.45
N ALA A 99 -12.03 40.98 -75.98
CA ALA A 99 -13.01 40.24 -76.79
C ALA A 99 -14.07 41.18 -77.38
N HIS A 100 -14.62 42.13 -76.62
CA HIS A 100 -15.54 43.15 -77.14
C HIS A 100 -14.87 44.09 -78.16
N SER A 101 -13.61 44.45 -77.95
CA SER A 101 -12.83 45.25 -78.92
C SER A 101 -12.61 44.49 -80.22
N VAL A 102 -12.24 43.20 -80.13
CA VAL A 102 -12.07 42.30 -81.27
C VAL A 102 -13.40 42.07 -82.01
N LEU A 103 -14.51 41.81 -81.31
CA LEU A 103 -15.85 41.73 -81.94
C LEU A 103 -16.22 43.02 -82.69
N ARG A 104 -15.84 44.18 -82.13
CA ARG A 104 -16.08 45.49 -82.74
C ARG A 104 -15.18 45.76 -83.95
N GLN A 105 -14.00 45.14 -84.03
CA GLN A 105 -13.13 45.16 -85.20
C GLN A 105 -13.57 44.14 -86.27
N GLN A 106 -13.90 42.90 -85.88
CA GLN A 106 -14.39 41.85 -86.79
C GLN A 106 -15.69 42.25 -87.50
N LYS A 107 -16.60 42.98 -86.82
CA LYS A 107 -17.79 43.60 -87.46
C LYS A 107 -17.52 44.59 -88.60
N SER A 108 -16.25 44.88 -88.92
CA SER A 108 -15.86 45.78 -90.01
C SER A 108 -14.99 45.15 -91.11
N LYS A 109 -14.76 43.81 -91.12
CA LYS A 109 -13.98 43.20 -92.21
C LYS A 109 -14.22 41.70 -92.48
N ALA A 110 -14.45 41.43 -93.77
CA ALA A 110 -14.12 40.18 -94.49
C ALA A 110 -15.07 38.97 -94.27
N PRO A 111 -14.90 37.82 -94.99
CA PRO A 111 -15.99 37.29 -95.82
C PRO A 111 -16.43 35.85 -95.44
N ILE A 112 -17.45 35.34 -96.12
CA ILE A 112 -18.41 34.37 -95.57
C ILE A 112 -17.99 32.88 -95.70
N ASP A 113 -17.23 32.47 -96.71
CA ASP A 113 -17.10 31.04 -97.04
C ASP A 113 -16.06 30.25 -96.22
N GLU A 114 -15.02 30.88 -95.65
CA GLU A 114 -14.12 30.19 -94.70
C GLU A 114 -14.74 30.04 -93.29
N ILE A 115 -15.77 30.85 -92.98
CA ILE A 115 -16.42 30.88 -91.67
C ILE A 115 -17.21 29.59 -91.41
N ALA A 116 -17.82 28.98 -92.43
CA ALA A 116 -18.71 27.84 -92.25
C ALA A 116 -18.03 26.56 -91.70
N ASP A 117 -16.80 26.25 -92.11
CA ASP A 117 -16.04 25.12 -91.53
C ASP A 117 -15.30 25.52 -90.23
N ALA A 118 -15.00 26.81 -90.03
CA ALA A 118 -14.46 27.32 -88.78
C ALA A 118 -15.51 27.26 -87.64
N ASP A 119 -16.72 27.79 -87.87
CA ASP A 119 -17.88 27.69 -86.97
C ASP A 119 -18.22 26.24 -86.63
N LYS A 120 -18.06 25.33 -87.60
CA LYS A 120 -18.29 23.89 -87.42
C LYS A 120 -17.24 23.25 -86.51
N GLN A 121 -15.95 23.55 -86.70
CA GLN A 121 -14.91 23.11 -85.75
C GLN A 121 -15.08 23.76 -84.37
N GLU A 122 -15.52 25.02 -84.30
CA GLU A 122 -15.73 25.70 -83.02
C GLU A 122 -16.94 25.11 -82.28
N LYS A 123 -18.02 24.80 -82.99
CA LYS A 123 -19.17 24.06 -82.45
C LYS A 123 -18.78 22.67 -81.94
N GLU A 124 -17.98 21.93 -82.71
CA GLU A 124 -17.49 20.60 -82.30
C GLU A 124 -16.58 20.70 -81.06
N ARG A 125 -15.75 21.75 -80.94
CA ARG A 125 -14.99 22.05 -79.71
C ARG A 125 -15.90 22.38 -78.54
N TYR A 126 -16.97 23.14 -78.75
CA TYR A 126 -17.95 23.44 -77.69
C TYR A 126 -18.75 22.21 -77.27
N GLU A 127 -19.14 21.31 -78.19
CA GLU A 127 -19.81 20.05 -77.86
C GLU A 127 -18.87 19.13 -77.03
N ASN A 128 -17.60 18.98 -77.44
CA ASN A 128 -16.59 18.25 -76.66
C ASN A 128 -16.33 18.89 -75.27
N ALA A 129 -16.30 20.23 -75.17
CA ALA A 129 -16.13 20.93 -73.90
C ALA A 129 -17.36 20.76 -72.98
N ILE A 130 -18.56 20.78 -73.54
CA ILE A 130 -19.82 20.52 -72.83
C ILE A 130 -19.84 19.08 -72.29
N ASP A 131 -19.42 18.10 -73.07
CA ASP A 131 -19.42 16.70 -72.63
C ASP A 131 -18.31 16.40 -71.62
N HIS A 132 -17.14 17.04 -71.72
CA HIS A 132 -16.12 17.02 -70.66
C HIS A 132 -16.64 17.66 -69.36
N LEU A 133 -17.37 18.78 -69.45
CA LEU A 133 -18.00 19.42 -68.28
C LEU A 133 -19.11 18.56 -67.66
N LYS A 134 -19.93 17.86 -68.47
CA LYS A 134 -20.91 16.87 -67.98
C LYS A 134 -20.21 15.72 -67.25
N ALA A 135 -19.16 15.15 -67.82
CA ALA A 135 -18.39 14.08 -67.20
C ALA A 135 -17.80 14.51 -65.85
N LYS A 136 -17.21 15.71 -65.78
CA LYS A 136 -16.65 16.28 -64.55
C LYS A 136 -17.70 16.66 -63.51
N LEU A 137 -18.89 17.10 -63.94
CA LEU A 137 -20.04 17.31 -63.07
C LEU A 137 -20.53 15.99 -62.46
N GLN A 138 -20.63 14.92 -63.27
CA GLN A 138 -21.00 13.59 -62.80
C GLN A 138 -19.96 13.04 -61.81
N GLU A 139 -18.68 13.12 -62.15
CA GLU A 139 -17.56 12.69 -61.29
C GLU A 139 -17.60 13.39 -59.92
N THR A 140 -17.68 14.72 -59.91
CA THR A 140 -17.76 15.50 -58.65
C THR A 140 -19.07 15.25 -57.89
N GLN A 141 -20.18 14.95 -58.58
CA GLN A 141 -21.44 14.57 -57.95
C GLN A 141 -21.40 13.16 -57.33
N ASP A 142 -20.62 12.23 -57.89
CA ASP A 142 -20.40 10.89 -57.32
C ASP A 142 -19.36 10.91 -56.19
N GLN A 143 -18.30 11.72 -56.30
CA GLN A 143 -17.40 12.03 -55.18
C GLN A 143 -18.18 12.63 -53.99
N LEU A 144 -19.11 13.55 -54.24
CA LEU A 144 -19.98 14.14 -53.23
C LEU A 144 -20.92 13.11 -52.58
N LYS A 145 -21.37 12.06 -53.31
CA LYS A 145 -22.15 10.96 -52.73
C LYS A 145 -21.29 10.08 -51.82
N SER A 146 -20.05 9.75 -52.22
CA SER A 146 -19.13 9.00 -51.36
C SER A 146 -18.85 9.77 -50.07
N ALA A 147 -18.37 11.02 -50.19
CA ALA A 147 -18.02 11.85 -49.04
C ALA A 147 -19.18 12.05 -48.05
N LYS A 148 -20.43 12.07 -48.52
CA LYS A 148 -21.63 12.07 -47.65
C LYS A 148 -21.79 10.75 -46.90
N LYS A 149 -21.73 9.62 -47.59
CA LYS A 149 -21.83 8.29 -46.96
C LYS A 149 -20.67 8.06 -45.97
N ASP A 150 -19.47 8.51 -46.32
CA ASP A 150 -18.29 8.41 -45.46
C ASP A 150 -18.45 9.28 -44.20
N ALA A 151 -19.08 10.46 -44.31
CA ALA A 151 -19.46 11.29 -43.17
C ALA A 151 -20.60 10.69 -42.32
N GLU A 152 -21.60 10.05 -42.93
CA GLU A 152 -22.68 9.33 -42.25
C GLU A 152 -22.10 8.18 -41.40
N LEU A 153 -21.21 7.36 -41.97
CA LEU A 153 -20.50 6.29 -41.26
C LEU A 153 -19.63 6.82 -40.10
N MET A 154 -18.89 7.91 -40.31
CA MET A 154 -18.10 8.56 -39.26
C MET A 154 -18.98 9.10 -38.12
N GLN A 155 -20.21 9.55 -38.44
CA GLN A 155 -21.18 10.00 -37.44
C GLN A 155 -21.74 8.82 -36.63
N GLU A 156 -22.06 7.68 -37.26
CA GLU A 156 -22.45 6.45 -36.56
C GLU A 156 -21.34 5.92 -35.63
N GLU A 157 -20.09 5.91 -36.09
CA GLU A 157 -18.94 5.51 -35.26
C GLU A 157 -18.72 6.50 -34.09
N HIS A 158 -18.88 7.80 -34.33
CA HIS A 158 -18.79 8.81 -33.27
C HIS A 158 -19.88 8.62 -32.21
N GLU A 159 -21.14 8.42 -32.60
CA GLU A 159 -22.23 8.19 -31.65
C GLU A 159 -22.01 6.89 -30.86
N ARG A 160 -21.62 5.80 -31.53
CA ARG A 160 -21.30 4.52 -30.89
C ARG A 160 -20.14 4.64 -29.90
N LEU A 161 -19.11 5.43 -30.21
CA LEU A 161 -18.00 5.72 -29.32
C LEU A 161 -18.46 6.57 -28.11
N LEU A 162 -19.31 7.57 -28.35
CA LEU A 162 -19.89 8.41 -27.30
C LEU A 162 -20.77 7.60 -26.34
N GLN A 163 -21.65 6.75 -26.84
CA GLN A 163 -22.46 5.81 -26.04
C GLN A 163 -21.57 4.90 -25.18
N ARG A 164 -20.49 4.35 -25.75
CA ARG A 164 -19.51 3.54 -25.00
C ARG A 164 -18.78 4.34 -23.92
N HIS A 165 -18.41 5.59 -24.20
CA HIS A 165 -17.73 6.49 -23.26
C HIS A 165 -18.65 6.88 -22.10
N THR A 166 -19.90 7.28 -22.38
CA THR A 166 -20.92 7.56 -21.37
C THR A 166 -21.17 6.35 -20.48
N LYS A 167 -21.30 5.15 -21.06
CA LYS A 167 -21.43 3.92 -20.25
C LYS A 167 -20.19 3.66 -19.38
N LEU A 168 -18.98 3.90 -19.89
CA LEU A 168 -17.77 3.72 -19.08
C LEU A 168 -17.70 4.69 -17.90
N ILE A 169 -18.24 5.91 -18.06
CA ILE A 169 -18.40 6.88 -16.96
C ILE A 169 -19.41 6.36 -15.94
N THR A 170 -20.62 5.96 -16.34
CA THR A 170 -21.62 5.45 -15.37
C THR A 170 -21.14 4.19 -14.65
N ASP A 171 -20.53 3.25 -15.39
CA ASP A 171 -19.90 2.05 -14.82
C ASP A 171 -18.76 2.38 -13.82
N GLN A 172 -18.13 3.56 -13.92
CA GLN A 172 -17.10 4.03 -12.99
C GLN A 172 -17.70 4.79 -11.80
N GLU A 173 -18.70 5.66 -12.03
CA GLU A 173 -19.43 6.39 -10.99
C GLU A 173 -20.13 5.43 -10.03
N ASP A 174 -20.78 4.38 -10.55
CA ASP A 174 -21.39 3.30 -9.76
C ASP A 174 -20.34 2.59 -8.89
N ARG A 175 -19.13 2.32 -9.42
CA ARG A 175 -18.05 1.69 -8.65
C ARG A 175 -17.55 2.63 -7.55
N GLU A 176 -17.38 3.91 -7.85
CA GLU A 176 -16.96 4.92 -6.88
C GLU A 176 -18.00 5.09 -5.75
N ALA A 177 -19.29 5.09 -6.09
CA ALA A 177 -20.39 5.10 -5.12
C ALA A 177 -20.39 3.84 -4.24
N ASN A 178 -20.22 2.65 -4.83
CA ASN A 178 -20.11 1.38 -4.09
C ASN A 178 -18.89 1.36 -3.15
N PHE A 179 -17.73 1.88 -3.57
CA PHE A 179 -16.57 1.99 -2.69
C PHE A 179 -16.77 3.01 -1.57
N ARG A 180 -17.41 4.16 -1.84
CA ARG A 180 -17.81 5.13 -0.79
C ARG A 180 -18.74 4.51 0.24
N HIS A 181 -19.79 3.82 -0.20
CA HIS A 181 -20.74 3.16 0.71
C HIS A 181 -20.08 2.08 1.57
N ARG A 182 -19.16 1.28 1.00
CA ARG A 182 -18.40 0.29 1.77
C ARG A 182 -17.45 0.93 2.78
N LEU A 183 -16.84 2.06 2.44
CA LEU A 183 -16.00 2.82 3.37
C LEU A 183 -16.83 3.43 4.50
N ASP A 184 -18.00 4.00 4.20
CA ASP A 184 -18.90 4.59 5.19
C ASP A 184 -19.42 3.54 6.20
N ASN A 185 -19.86 2.37 5.70
CA ASN A 185 -20.20 1.23 6.57
C ASN A 185 -19.03 0.84 7.49
N ALA A 186 -17.82 0.67 6.94
CA ALA A 186 -16.66 0.27 7.74
C ALA A 186 -16.23 1.35 8.76
N MET A 187 -16.41 2.64 8.44
CA MET A 187 -16.20 3.74 9.39
C MET A 187 -17.25 3.73 10.49
N LYS A 188 -18.51 3.43 10.16
CA LYS A 188 -19.61 3.30 11.12
C LYS A 188 -19.41 2.10 12.05
N GLU A 189 -19.12 0.92 11.51
CA GLU A 189 -18.81 -0.30 12.27
C GLU A 189 -17.61 -0.06 13.21
N LYS A 190 -16.54 0.59 12.74
CA LYS A 190 -15.41 1.02 13.57
C LYS A 190 -15.84 1.98 14.69
N SER A 191 -16.74 2.92 14.41
CA SER A 191 -17.26 3.88 15.40
C SER A 191 -18.12 3.19 16.46
N GLU A 192 -18.94 2.22 16.08
CA GLU A 192 -19.80 1.44 16.97
C GLU A 192 -18.95 0.55 17.90
N VAL A 193 -17.97 -0.18 17.35
CA VAL A 193 -17.02 -0.97 18.16
C VAL A 193 -16.17 -0.09 19.10
N LEU A 194 -15.76 1.10 18.67
CA LEU A 194 -15.05 2.05 19.55
C LEU A 194 -15.95 2.56 20.69
N ALA A 195 -17.25 2.78 20.45
CA ALA A 195 -18.20 3.16 21.49
C ALA A 195 -18.43 2.02 22.49
N GLU A 196 -18.64 0.78 22.03
CA GLU A 196 -18.76 -0.41 22.89
C GLU A 196 -17.51 -0.61 23.77
N LEU A 197 -16.31 -0.42 23.20
CA LEU A 197 -15.06 -0.51 23.95
C LEU A 197 -14.93 0.61 25.00
N GLN A 198 -15.38 1.83 24.70
CA GLN A 198 -15.40 2.93 25.66
C GLN A 198 -16.40 2.68 26.81
N GLU A 199 -17.61 2.19 26.52
CA GLU A 199 -18.59 1.81 27.53
C GLU A 199 -18.05 0.69 28.43
N LYS A 200 -17.42 -0.34 27.83
CA LYS A 200 -16.81 -1.45 28.56
C LYS A 200 -15.65 -1.00 29.45
N ILE A 201 -14.84 -0.02 29.02
CA ILE A 201 -13.81 0.61 29.85
C ILE A 201 -14.45 1.36 31.02
N ALA A 202 -15.47 2.19 30.78
CA ALA A 202 -16.17 2.92 31.85
C ALA A 202 -16.85 1.98 32.87
N SER A 203 -17.41 0.86 32.41
CA SER A 203 -17.96 -0.21 33.26
C SER A 203 -16.88 -0.85 34.15
N LEU A 204 -15.70 -1.16 33.58
CA LEU A 204 -14.57 -1.69 34.34
C LEU A 204 -13.96 -0.66 35.31
N GLU A 205 -13.92 0.62 34.96
CA GLU A 205 -13.45 1.68 35.84
C GLU A 205 -14.39 1.94 37.02
N THR A 206 -15.71 1.93 36.79
CA THR A 206 -16.71 2.04 37.87
C THR A 206 -16.67 0.80 38.78
N GLN A 207 -16.57 -0.41 38.22
CA GLN A 207 -16.39 -1.64 39.01
C GLN A 207 -15.11 -1.61 39.86
N LYS A 208 -13.98 -1.20 39.27
CA LYS A 208 -12.69 -1.03 39.96
C LYS A 208 -12.76 0.00 41.08
N SER A 209 -13.44 1.13 40.84
CA SER A 209 -13.66 2.17 41.84
C SER A 209 -14.50 1.64 43.02
N PHE A 210 -15.60 0.94 42.74
CA PHE A 210 -16.47 0.32 43.74
C PHE A 210 -15.73 -0.72 44.60
N GLN A 211 -14.93 -1.60 43.98
CA GLN A 211 -14.09 -2.55 44.71
C GLN A 211 -13.04 -1.85 45.58
N ALA A 212 -12.37 -0.82 45.06
CA ALA A 212 -11.39 -0.04 45.82
C ALA A 212 -12.03 0.69 47.02
N GLN A 213 -13.25 1.21 46.87
CA GLN A 213 -14.03 1.78 47.96
C GLN A 213 -14.38 0.70 49.01
N LYS A 214 -14.95 -0.44 48.60
CA LYS A 214 -15.31 -1.53 49.51
C LYS A 214 -14.10 -2.04 50.32
N PHE A 215 -12.94 -2.20 49.70
CA PHE A 215 -11.70 -2.56 50.43
C PHE A 215 -11.19 -1.43 51.34
N LYS A 216 -11.36 -0.17 50.96
CA LYS A 216 -11.02 0.99 51.82
C LYS A 216 -11.92 1.04 53.07
N GLU A 217 -13.22 0.79 52.91
CA GLU A 217 -14.19 0.70 54.00
C GLU A 217 -13.88 -0.47 54.93
N GLN A 218 -13.62 -1.66 54.39
CA GLN A 218 -13.20 -2.82 55.19
C GLN A 218 -11.89 -2.57 55.96
N VAL A 219 -10.89 -1.94 55.32
CA VAL A 219 -9.62 -1.59 55.96
C VAL A 219 -9.77 -0.48 57.00
N ASN A 220 -10.76 0.42 56.86
CA ASN A 220 -11.07 1.39 57.90
C ASN A 220 -11.76 0.70 59.07
N LYS A 221 -12.84 -0.06 58.84
CA LYS A 221 -13.52 -0.80 59.91
C LYS A 221 -12.56 -1.64 60.75
N VAL A 222 -11.64 -2.39 60.12
CA VAL A 222 -10.65 -3.21 60.86
C VAL A 222 -9.66 -2.37 61.69
N LYS A 223 -9.38 -1.11 61.32
CA LYS A 223 -8.62 -0.19 62.19
C LYS A 223 -9.48 0.32 63.34
N ASP A 224 -10.74 0.62 63.07
CA ASP A 224 -11.67 1.22 64.04
C ASP A 224 -12.00 0.16 65.12
N ASP A 225 -12.40 -1.05 64.71
CA ASP A 225 -12.54 -2.25 65.56
C ASP A 225 -11.24 -2.52 66.38
N SER A 226 -10.06 -2.35 65.76
CA SER A 226 -8.76 -2.54 66.43
C SER A 226 -8.38 -1.39 67.36
N ALA A 227 -8.90 -0.18 67.16
CA ALA A 227 -8.66 0.97 68.03
C ALA A 227 -9.53 0.86 69.29
N GLU A 228 -10.80 0.45 69.14
CA GLU A 228 -11.69 0.12 70.25
C GLU A 228 -11.13 -1.02 71.11
N LEU A 229 -10.59 -2.08 70.49
CA LEU A 229 -9.95 -3.18 71.23
C LEU A 229 -8.69 -2.72 71.99
N VAL A 230 -7.86 -1.84 71.41
CA VAL A 230 -6.66 -1.31 72.09
C VAL A 230 -7.04 -0.37 73.24
N ASP A 231 -8.06 0.48 73.08
CA ASP A 231 -8.61 1.33 74.14
C ASP A 231 -9.19 0.49 75.30
N LEU A 232 -9.92 -0.59 74.98
CA LEU A 232 -10.43 -1.53 75.99
C LEU A 232 -9.29 -2.25 76.75
N LEU A 233 -8.26 -2.73 76.03
CA LEU A 233 -7.10 -3.38 76.64
C LEU A 233 -6.28 -2.41 77.48
N GLN A 234 -6.14 -1.15 77.07
CA GLN A 234 -5.49 -0.11 77.88
C GLN A 234 -6.27 0.13 79.18
N LYS A 235 -7.59 0.30 79.12
CA LYS A 235 -8.43 0.46 80.32
C LYS A 235 -8.35 -0.74 81.27
N GLN A 236 -8.26 -1.96 80.73
CA GLN A 236 -8.03 -3.17 81.53
C GLN A 236 -6.64 -3.16 82.18
N LEU A 237 -5.58 -2.81 81.43
CA LEU A 237 -4.23 -2.66 81.96
C LEU A 237 -4.18 -1.61 83.08
N ASP A 238 -4.69 -0.41 82.84
CA ASP A 238 -4.77 0.69 83.82
C ASP A 238 -5.47 0.22 85.12
N SER A 239 -6.58 -0.53 85.00
CA SER A 239 -7.29 -1.06 86.16
C SER A 239 -6.49 -2.11 86.93
N SER A 240 -5.76 -2.98 86.22
CA SER A 240 -4.88 -3.99 86.80
C SER A 240 -3.66 -3.37 87.47
N GLU A 241 -3.10 -2.29 86.90
CA GLU A 241 -2.02 -1.51 87.51
C GLU A 241 -2.48 -0.83 88.79
N MET A 242 -3.68 -0.24 88.82
CA MET A 242 -4.26 0.36 90.04
C MET A 242 -4.51 -0.69 91.13
N ASP A 243 -4.98 -1.88 90.77
CA ASP A 243 -5.16 -3.00 91.71
C ASP A 243 -3.81 -3.56 92.21
N ASN A 244 -2.80 -3.66 91.34
CA ASN A 244 -1.44 -4.01 91.75
C ASN A 244 -0.84 -2.97 92.71
N ILE A 245 -1.05 -1.67 92.45
CA ILE A 245 -0.62 -0.58 93.33
C ILE A 245 -1.36 -0.65 94.68
N ARG A 246 -2.65 -1.01 94.71
CA ARG A 246 -3.39 -1.26 95.96
C ARG A 246 -2.78 -2.43 96.74
N LEU A 247 -2.59 -3.57 96.09
CA LEU A 247 -2.05 -4.78 96.71
C LEU A 247 -0.59 -4.59 97.18
N GLN A 248 0.24 -3.86 96.45
CA GLN A 248 1.60 -3.52 96.89
C GLN A 248 1.61 -2.65 98.15
N ARG A 249 0.68 -1.68 98.28
CA ARG A 249 0.51 -0.87 99.51
C ARG A 249 0.07 -1.74 100.68
N GLU A 250 -0.86 -2.67 100.46
CA GLU A 250 -1.36 -3.60 101.47
C GLU A 250 -0.27 -4.57 101.94
N ILE A 251 0.49 -5.18 101.01
CA ILE A 251 1.67 -6.00 101.30
C ILE A 251 2.71 -5.18 102.10
N GLN A 252 2.98 -3.93 101.73
CA GLN A 252 3.93 -3.08 102.45
C GLN A 252 3.42 -2.72 103.87
N GLN A 253 2.11 -2.61 104.09
CA GLN A 253 1.54 -2.45 105.43
C GLN A 253 1.68 -3.74 106.25
N LEU A 254 1.35 -4.90 105.68
CA LEU A 254 1.50 -6.22 106.32
C LEU A 254 2.97 -6.53 106.67
N GLN A 255 3.93 -6.19 105.80
CA GLN A 255 5.37 -6.31 106.06
C GLN A 255 5.86 -5.40 107.18
N ARG A 256 5.27 -4.20 107.35
CA ARG A 256 5.56 -3.33 108.51
C ARG A 256 5.01 -3.92 109.80
N LEU A 257 3.82 -4.52 109.75
CA LEU A 257 3.21 -5.21 110.90
C LEU A 257 3.96 -6.49 111.28
N SER A 258 4.52 -7.24 110.32
CA SER A 258 5.35 -8.42 110.63
C SER A 258 6.73 -8.03 111.18
N ARG A 259 7.36 -6.95 110.66
CA ARG A 259 8.61 -6.40 111.21
C ARG A 259 8.48 -5.84 112.63
N ALA A 260 7.26 -5.56 113.10
CA ALA A 260 7.01 -5.11 114.47
C ALA A 260 6.86 -6.27 115.49
N ARG A 261 7.13 -7.51 115.09
CA ARG A 261 6.88 -8.72 115.90
C ARG A 261 8.10 -9.62 116.14
N ASP A 262 9.25 -9.33 115.56
CA ASP A 262 10.44 -10.17 115.70
C ASP A 262 11.75 -9.35 115.81
N GLU A 263 12.27 -9.24 117.02
CA GLU A 263 13.62 -8.75 117.34
C GLU A 263 14.41 -9.86 118.04
N SER A 264 15.14 -10.70 117.30
CA SER A 264 16.36 -11.34 117.83
C SER A 264 17.24 -12.00 116.76
N VAL A 265 18.53 -12.11 117.12
CA VAL A 265 19.64 -12.84 116.46
C VAL A 265 20.33 -12.11 115.29
N GLU A 266 21.66 -12.07 115.39
CA GLU A 266 22.53 -11.17 114.66
C GLU A 266 23.23 -11.79 113.44
N HIS A 267 23.72 -10.87 112.61
CA HIS A 267 24.63 -11.04 111.50
C HIS A 267 25.79 -12.02 111.70
N THR A 268 26.13 -12.75 110.62
CA THR A 268 27.52 -12.95 110.21
C THR A 268 27.72 -12.34 108.81
N SER A 269 28.97 -12.04 108.46
CA SER A 269 29.36 -11.24 107.28
C SER A 269 30.81 -11.60 106.87
N PRO A 270 31.41 -11.00 105.82
CA PRO A 270 30.86 -10.20 104.71
C PRO A 270 31.33 -10.71 103.32
N SER A 271 30.98 -9.97 102.26
CA SER A 271 31.69 -9.89 100.96
C SER A 271 31.67 -11.12 100.02
N GLU A 272 31.10 -10.97 98.83
CA GLU A 272 31.87 -10.55 97.64
C GLU A 272 30.97 -10.05 96.49
N PHE A 273 31.57 -9.31 95.55
CA PHE A 273 30.92 -8.80 94.34
C PHE A 273 31.70 -9.31 93.12
N TYR A 274 31.06 -10.10 92.26
CA TYR A 274 31.26 -10.14 90.79
C TYR A 274 30.19 -11.06 90.14
N PRO A 275 30.08 -11.20 88.80
CA PRO A 275 28.77 -11.28 88.16
C PRO A 275 28.40 -12.70 87.70
N ILE A 276 27.11 -12.97 87.61
CA ILE A 276 26.61 -14.18 86.94
C ILE A 276 26.71 -13.97 85.42
N ALA A 277 27.77 -14.54 84.84
CA ALA A 277 27.84 -14.75 83.39
C ALA A 277 26.83 -15.82 82.96
N ALA A 278 26.31 -15.70 81.73
CA ALA A 278 25.44 -16.72 81.15
C ALA A 278 26.27 -17.92 80.66
N HIS A 279 25.86 -19.14 81.03
CA HIS A 279 26.23 -20.41 80.36
C HIS A 279 25.15 -21.49 80.63
N PRO A 280 25.07 -22.60 79.86
CA PRO A 280 23.79 -23.22 79.48
C PRO A 280 23.72 -24.76 79.68
N VAL A 281 22.64 -25.40 79.18
CA VAL A 281 22.45 -26.88 78.98
C VAL A 281 22.21 -27.67 80.29
N GLU A 282 21.20 -28.55 80.47
CA GLU A 282 19.96 -28.85 79.69
C GLU A 282 18.71 -29.00 80.64
N GLU A 283 17.74 -29.93 80.64
CA GLU A 283 17.43 -31.24 79.99
C GLU A 283 15.88 -31.43 79.94
N ARG A 284 15.38 -32.23 78.97
CA ARG A 284 14.09 -33.00 78.92
C ARG A 284 12.96 -32.60 77.95
N GLN A 285 12.45 -33.65 77.31
CA GLN A 285 11.25 -33.79 76.46
C GLN A 285 10.01 -34.14 77.35
N GLU A 286 8.76 -34.31 76.89
CA GLU A 286 8.21 -34.72 75.59
C GLU A 286 6.94 -33.94 75.19
N GLY A 287 6.56 -34.00 73.92
CA GLY A 287 5.39 -33.31 73.35
C GLY A 287 5.49 -33.17 71.83
N GLU A 288 5.27 -34.27 71.10
CA GLU A 288 5.52 -34.37 69.65
C GLU A 288 4.51 -33.60 68.78
N GLY A 289 4.95 -33.17 67.59
CA GLY A 289 4.13 -32.37 66.66
C GLY A 289 4.88 -31.94 65.39
N SER A 290 5.22 -32.92 64.54
CA SER A 290 5.84 -32.72 63.21
C SER A 290 4.90 -31.93 62.26
N GLU A 291 5.32 -31.35 61.13
CA GLU A 291 6.53 -31.62 60.33
C GLU A 291 7.02 -30.44 59.45
N ILE A 292 8.14 -30.68 58.77
CA ILE A 292 8.98 -29.79 57.97
C ILE A 292 8.27 -29.12 56.77
N VAL A 293 8.62 -27.86 56.51
CA VAL A 293 8.74 -27.32 55.13
C VAL A 293 10.07 -26.58 55.01
N GLU A 294 11.04 -27.21 54.35
CA GLU A 294 12.31 -26.58 53.97
C GLU A 294 12.36 -26.38 52.44
N ILE A 295 13.05 -25.35 51.98
CA ILE A 295 13.01 -24.90 50.57
C ILE A 295 14.38 -25.09 49.93
N GLU A 296 14.50 -25.99 48.96
CA GLU A 296 15.60 -25.96 47.98
C GLU A 296 15.14 -26.52 46.60
N PRO A 297 15.94 -26.50 45.51
CA PRO A 297 15.66 -25.55 44.45
C PRO A 297 15.23 -26.19 43.10
N LEU A 298 15.03 -25.32 42.10
CA LEU A 298 14.46 -25.62 40.78
C LEU A 298 15.14 -26.78 40.03
N LYS A 299 14.34 -27.69 39.45
CA LYS A 299 14.47 -28.11 38.03
C LYS A 299 13.28 -28.92 37.49
N SER A 300 12.87 -28.57 36.26
CA SER A 300 12.17 -29.39 35.25
C SER A 300 11.01 -30.32 35.67
N ASN A 301 9.77 -29.86 35.43
CA ASN A 301 8.63 -30.77 35.28
C ASN A 301 8.77 -31.61 34.01
N LYS A 302 8.71 -32.95 34.16
CA LYS A 302 8.23 -33.88 33.14
C LYS A 302 7.19 -34.80 33.78
N THR A 303 6.00 -34.86 33.22
CA THR A 303 4.88 -35.63 33.77
C THR A 303 4.95 -37.10 33.33
N HIS A 304 5.18 -38.00 34.30
CA HIS A 304 4.93 -39.42 34.15
C HIS A 304 4.52 -40.03 35.50
N SER A 305 3.21 -40.16 35.72
CA SER A 305 2.64 -40.89 36.85
C SER A 305 2.70 -42.39 36.59
N GLN A 306 3.58 -43.10 37.30
CA GLN A 306 3.55 -44.56 37.32
C GLN A 306 2.36 -45.03 38.18
N ALA A 307 1.33 -45.58 37.52
CA ALA A 307 0.31 -46.37 38.20
C ALA A 307 0.77 -47.84 38.28
N THR A 308 0.47 -48.52 39.38
CA THR A 308 0.72 -49.96 39.53
C THR A 308 -0.20 -50.76 38.62
N ALA A 309 0.37 -51.41 37.60
CA ALA A 309 -0.38 -52.18 36.62
C ALA A 309 -0.87 -53.53 37.20
N PHE A 310 -2.18 -53.76 37.17
CA PHE A 310 -2.74 -55.11 37.30
C PHE A 310 -2.44 -55.93 36.04
N THR A 311 -2.31 -57.25 36.18
CA THR A 311 -2.14 -58.15 35.03
C THR A 311 -3.47 -58.37 34.31
N PHE A 312 -3.41 -58.56 32.99
CA PHE A 312 -4.59 -58.64 32.12
C PHE A 312 -5.56 -59.76 32.52
N GLU A 313 -5.04 -60.95 32.87
CA GLU A 313 -5.87 -62.09 33.27
C GLU A 313 -6.58 -61.85 34.62
N GLN A 314 -5.92 -61.15 35.55
CA GLN A 314 -6.48 -60.83 36.88
C GLN A 314 -7.63 -59.81 36.80
N LEU A 315 -7.66 -58.99 35.74
CA LEU A 315 -8.76 -58.08 35.43
C LEU A 315 -9.99 -58.80 34.82
N ILE A 316 -9.80 -59.99 34.23
CA ILE A 316 -10.85 -60.76 33.53
C ILE A 316 -11.45 -61.84 34.45
N ALA A 317 -10.64 -62.41 35.34
CA ALA A 317 -11.07 -63.49 36.23
C ALA A 317 -11.89 -63.03 37.46
N THR A 318 -12.00 -61.72 37.72
CA THR A 318 -12.57 -61.17 38.95
C THR A 318 -13.91 -60.45 38.68
N PRO A 319 -15.04 -60.84 39.30
CA PRO A 319 -16.29 -60.07 39.25
C PRO A 319 -16.10 -58.66 39.80
N MET A 320 -16.69 -57.64 39.15
CA MET A 320 -16.45 -56.23 39.47
C MET A 320 -16.87 -55.80 40.89
N GLU A 321 -17.73 -56.54 41.56
CA GLU A 321 -18.31 -56.16 42.85
C GLU A 321 -17.42 -56.51 44.06
N ASP A 322 -16.49 -57.46 43.92
CA ASP A 322 -15.56 -57.88 44.99
C ASP A 322 -14.21 -57.11 45.00
N LEU A 323 -14.03 -56.14 44.09
CA LEU A 323 -12.85 -55.25 44.09
C LEU A 323 -12.97 -54.18 45.19
N THR A 324 -12.73 -54.59 46.45
CA THR A 324 -12.75 -53.75 47.66
C THR A 324 -11.63 -52.71 47.67
N GLY A 325 -11.74 -51.72 46.79
CA GLY A 325 -10.77 -50.66 46.53
C GLY A 325 -11.21 -49.75 45.39
N THR A 326 -11.96 -50.26 44.40
CA THR A 326 -12.52 -49.47 43.29
C THR A 326 -13.81 -48.74 43.67
N LYS A 327 -13.78 -48.00 44.80
CA LYS A 327 -14.57 -46.76 44.90
C LYS A 327 -13.89 -45.65 44.10
N THR A 328 -13.65 -45.91 42.82
CA THR A 328 -13.54 -44.82 41.85
C THR A 328 -14.85 -44.05 41.96
N PRO A 329 -14.86 -42.74 42.23
CA PRO A 329 -16.07 -41.97 41.96
C PRO A 329 -16.41 -42.22 40.49
N THR A 330 -17.67 -42.52 40.18
CA THR A 330 -18.16 -42.45 38.81
C THR A 330 -17.66 -41.13 38.25
N PRO A 331 -16.87 -41.10 37.15
CA PRO A 331 -16.43 -39.83 36.61
C PRO A 331 -17.69 -39.11 36.15
N THR A 332 -18.13 -38.16 36.97
CA THR A 332 -19.01 -37.08 36.55
C THR A 332 -18.17 -36.30 35.54
N ILE A 333 -18.19 -36.79 34.30
CA ILE A 333 -17.73 -36.07 33.13
C ILE A 333 -18.59 -34.82 33.15
N ASP A 334 -17.99 -33.75 33.65
CA ASP A 334 -18.66 -32.48 33.84
C ASP A 334 -19.11 -32.04 32.45
N GLU A 335 -20.40 -32.22 32.20
CA GLU A 335 -20.98 -32.07 30.87
C GLU A 335 -20.87 -30.61 30.41
N GLU A 336 -20.85 -29.68 31.36
CA GLU A 336 -20.64 -28.25 31.16
C GLU A 336 -19.17 -27.94 30.87
N ALA A 337 -18.21 -28.56 31.57
CA ALA A 337 -16.79 -28.48 31.22
C ALA A 337 -16.48 -29.12 29.85
N LEU A 338 -17.13 -30.23 29.48
CA LEU A 338 -16.96 -30.88 28.17
C LEU A 338 -17.56 -30.01 27.06
N LYS A 339 -18.78 -29.46 27.24
CA LYS A 339 -19.38 -28.48 26.32
C LYS A 339 -18.52 -27.22 26.17
N SER A 340 -17.96 -26.72 27.28
CA SER A 340 -17.03 -25.58 27.29
C SER A 340 -15.74 -25.89 26.51
N SER A 341 -15.16 -27.07 26.69
CA SER A 341 -14.00 -27.56 25.92
C SER A 341 -14.31 -27.68 24.42
N ILE A 342 -15.49 -28.22 24.07
CA ILE A 342 -15.96 -28.33 22.68
C ILE A 342 -16.13 -26.93 22.07
N ALA A 343 -16.83 -26.01 22.75
CA ALA A 343 -17.00 -24.63 22.28
C ALA A 343 -15.67 -23.87 22.14
N ALA A 344 -14.70 -24.12 23.04
CA ALA A 344 -13.35 -23.58 22.92
C ALA A 344 -12.56 -24.19 21.75
N SER A 345 -12.82 -25.46 21.40
CA SER A 345 -12.23 -26.10 20.21
C SER A 345 -12.86 -25.59 18.92
N GLN A 346 -14.18 -25.38 18.88
CA GLN A 346 -14.91 -24.81 17.75
C GLN A 346 -14.40 -23.40 17.42
N LYS A 347 -14.29 -22.51 18.43
CA LYS A 347 -13.72 -21.16 18.26
C LYS A 347 -12.28 -21.16 17.76
N ARG A 348 -11.48 -22.17 18.11
CA ARG A 348 -10.12 -22.35 17.56
C ARG A 348 -10.15 -22.80 16.10
N ILE A 349 -11.07 -23.68 15.73
CA ILE A 349 -11.26 -24.14 14.34
C ILE A 349 -11.76 -22.98 13.47
N GLU A 350 -12.73 -22.20 13.95
CA GLU A 350 -13.25 -20.98 13.30
C GLU A 350 -12.11 -19.99 13.01
N HIS A 351 -11.36 -19.59 14.04
CA HIS A 351 -10.22 -18.67 13.91
C HIS A 351 -9.09 -19.22 13.02
N LEU A 352 -8.79 -20.53 13.07
CA LEU A 352 -7.82 -21.14 12.15
C LEU A 352 -8.32 -21.21 10.70
N THR A 353 -9.63 -21.35 10.50
CA THR A 353 -10.25 -21.34 9.16
C THR A 353 -10.25 -19.93 8.58
N GLU A 354 -10.54 -18.91 9.41
CA GLU A 354 -10.45 -17.50 9.05
C GLU A 354 -9.02 -17.12 8.65
N LEU A 355 -8.02 -17.42 9.49
CA LEU A 355 -6.60 -17.23 9.19
C LEU A 355 -6.13 -17.98 7.93
N LEU A 356 -6.64 -19.20 7.69
CA LEU A 356 -6.34 -19.94 6.46
C LEU A 356 -6.91 -19.20 5.24
N SER A 357 -8.16 -18.74 5.30
CA SER A 357 -8.80 -17.99 4.20
C SER A 357 -8.12 -16.64 3.93
N GLU A 358 -7.66 -15.93 4.96
CA GLU A 358 -6.86 -14.71 4.81
C GLU A 358 -5.50 -15.01 4.16
N SER A 359 -4.85 -16.09 4.58
CA SER A 359 -3.58 -16.57 4.00
C SER A 359 -3.75 -16.94 2.52
N GLU A 360 -4.78 -17.69 2.16
CA GLU A 360 -5.12 -18.05 0.77
C GLU A 360 -5.41 -16.82 -0.09
N ALA A 361 -6.20 -15.86 0.41
CA ALA A 361 -6.47 -14.60 -0.27
C ALA A 361 -5.18 -13.76 -0.45
N SER A 362 -4.31 -13.74 0.55
CA SER A 362 -3.01 -13.06 0.49
C SER A 362 -2.07 -13.70 -0.53
N VAL A 363 -1.99 -15.04 -0.56
CA VAL A 363 -1.21 -15.81 -1.55
C VAL A 363 -1.76 -15.60 -2.96
N SER A 364 -3.08 -15.59 -3.15
CA SER A 364 -3.70 -15.30 -4.45
C SER A 364 -3.34 -13.88 -4.94
N ARG A 365 -3.40 -12.88 -4.06
CA ARG A 365 -3.00 -11.49 -4.37
C ARG A 365 -1.51 -11.38 -4.72
N LEU A 366 -0.63 -12.01 -3.94
CA LEU A 366 0.82 -12.03 -4.21
C LEU A 366 1.15 -12.76 -5.52
N THR A 367 0.42 -13.83 -5.85
CA THR A 367 0.59 -14.59 -7.09
C THR A 367 0.23 -13.75 -8.31
N GLU A 368 -0.90 -13.02 -8.27
CA GLU A 368 -1.29 -12.12 -9.36
C GLU A 368 -0.35 -10.90 -9.48
N GLN A 369 0.10 -10.33 -8.35
CA GLN A 369 1.16 -9.30 -8.38
C GLN A 369 2.45 -9.83 -9.03
N ALA A 370 2.89 -11.05 -8.69
CA ALA A 370 4.05 -11.69 -9.29
C ALA A 370 3.85 -12.00 -10.78
N ARG A 371 2.62 -12.25 -11.24
CA ARG A 371 2.29 -12.40 -12.67
C ARG A 371 2.39 -11.06 -13.40
N ILE A 372 1.73 -10.02 -12.89
CA ILE A 372 1.75 -8.67 -13.46
C ILE A 372 3.18 -8.13 -13.54
N LEU A 373 4.00 -8.30 -12.49
CA LEU A 373 5.41 -7.89 -12.49
C LEU A 373 6.23 -8.64 -13.55
N LYS A 374 6.02 -9.95 -13.75
CA LYS A 374 6.70 -10.71 -14.81
C LYS A 374 6.29 -10.25 -16.21
N ASP A 375 5.01 -9.95 -16.42
CA ASP A 375 4.51 -9.49 -17.72
C ASP A 375 4.93 -8.04 -18.03
N GLU A 376 5.08 -7.17 -17.02
CA GLU A 376 5.65 -5.82 -17.18
C GLU A 376 7.18 -5.86 -17.38
N ILE A 377 7.92 -6.74 -16.70
CA ILE A 377 9.35 -6.97 -16.98
C ILE A 377 9.54 -7.37 -18.45
N ARG A 378 8.79 -8.38 -18.94
CA ARG A 378 8.78 -8.79 -20.36
C ARG A 378 8.38 -7.70 -21.34
N ARG A 379 7.64 -6.68 -20.89
CA ARG A 379 7.25 -5.52 -21.70
C ARG A 379 8.35 -4.47 -21.72
N LEU A 380 9.01 -4.23 -20.58
CA LEU A 380 10.15 -3.33 -20.44
C LEU A 380 11.39 -3.86 -21.18
N GLU A 381 11.70 -5.15 -21.08
CA GLU A 381 12.76 -5.83 -21.84
C GLU A 381 12.57 -5.58 -23.35
N ARG A 382 11.39 -5.93 -23.90
CA ARG A 382 11.02 -5.66 -25.30
C ARG A 382 10.89 -4.18 -25.64
N ASN A 383 10.94 -3.26 -24.67
CA ASN A 383 11.00 -1.82 -24.89
C ASN A 383 12.44 -1.33 -24.96
N MET A 384 13.30 -1.82 -24.07
CA MET A 384 14.74 -1.60 -24.09
C MET A 384 15.39 -2.19 -25.35
N GLU A 385 14.95 -3.35 -25.82
CA GLU A 385 15.39 -3.92 -27.12
C GLU A 385 15.08 -2.96 -28.28
N ARG A 386 13.82 -2.51 -28.40
CA ARG A 386 13.42 -1.55 -29.44
C ARG A 386 14.10 -0.19 -29.30
N GLU A 387 14.36 0.26 -28.08
CA GLU A 387 15.08 1.51 -27.82
C GLU A 387 16.57 1.37 -28.19
N GLN A 388 17.20 0.23 -27.87
CA GLN A 388 18.56 -0.09 -28.29
C GLN A 388 18.67 -0.23 -29.81
N GLU A 389 17.70 -0.85 -30.49
CA GLU A 389 17.62 -0.89 -31.95
C GLU A 389 17.46 0.52 -32.55
N THR A 390 16.64 1.38 -31.91
CA THR A 390 16.47 2.78 -32.32
C THR A 390 17.77 3.58 -32.14
N GLN A 391 18.45 3.47 -31.01
CA GLN A 391 19.73 4.12 -30.75
C GLN A 391 20.84 3.59 -31.69
N ASN A 392 20.86 2.29 -31.98
CA ASN A 392 21.77 1.69 -32.97
C ASN A 392 21.49 2.22 -34.38
N MET A 393 20.22 2.43 -34.74
CA MET A 393 19.80 3.02 -36.02
C MET A 393 20.13 4.51 -36.11
N GLU A 394 20.01 5.28 -35.03
CA GLU A 394 20.45 6.68 -34.97
C GLU A 394 21.98 6.81 -35.06
N TYR A 395 22.73 5.93 -34.37
CA TYR A 395 24.17 5.83 -34.52
C TYR A 395 24.56 5.48 -35.97
N LEU A 396 23.94 4.45 -36.54
CA LEU A 396 24.15 4.03 -37.93
C LEU A 396 23.85 5.15 -38.94
N LYS A 397 22.77 5.92 -38.74
CA LYS A 397 22.45 7.13 -39.50
C LYS A 397 23.57 8.17 -39.43
N ASN A 398 24.13 8.41 -38.25
CA ASN A 398 25.24 9.35 -38.07
C ASN A 398 26.53 8.86 -38.76
N ILE A 399 26.84 7.56 -38.66
CA ILE A 399 27.97 6.93 -39.38
C ILE A 399 27.77 7.01 -40.90
N PHE A 400 26.58 6.73 -41.42
CA PHE A 400 26.25 6.90 -42.84
C PHE A 400 26.40 8.36 -43.31
N LEU A 401 25.95 9.33 -42.50
CA LEU A 401 26.06 10.74 -42.84
C LEU A 401 27.53 11.18 -42.87
N GLN A 402 28.35 10.76 -41.90
CA GLN A 402 29.79 11.00 -41.89
C GLN A 402 30.50 10.30 -43.07
N PHE A 403 30.06 9.09 -43.45
CA PHE A 403 30.57 8.38 -44.62
C PHE A 403 30.23 9.11 -45.93
N MET A 404 28.99 9.60 -46.10
CA MET A 404 28.58 10.35 -47.29
C MET A 404 29.21 11.74 -47.39
N CYS A 405 29.46 12.43 -46.27
CA CYS A 405 30.13 13.74 -46.28
C CYS A 405 31.55 13.65 -46.89
N PRO A 406 31.92 14.53 -47.85
CA PRO A 406 33.16 14.38 -48.64
C PRO A 406 34.42 14.95 -47.96
N LYS A 407 34.41 15.17 -46.63
CA LYS A 407 35.46 15.96 -45.97
C LYS A 407 36.72 15.20 -45.57
N VAL A 408 36.69 13.87 -45.42
CA VAL A 408 37.87 13.09 -44.97
C VAL A 408 37.88 11.68 -45.59
N GLY A 409 38.84 11.40 -46.47
CA GLY A 409 38.97 10.09 -47.14
C GLY A 409 39.38 8.96 -46.19
N GLU A 410 40.42 9.16 -45.38
CA GLU A 410 40.94 8.12 -44.47
C GLU A 410 39.91 7.69 -43.42
N GLN A 411 39.08 8.62 -42.92
CA GLN A 411 38.01 8.29 -41.98
C GLN A 411 36.93 7.40 -42.62
N ARG A 412 36.62 7.54 -43.91
CA ARG A 412 35.66 6.65 -44.58
C ARG A 412 36.10 5.19 -44.49
N GLN A 413 37.40 4.92 -44.66
CA GLN A 413 37.96 3.57 -44.54
C GLN A 413 37.82 3.03 -43.11
N GLN A 414 38.05 3.88 -42.09
CA GLN A 414 37.86 3.54 -40.67
C GLN A 414 36.38 3.25 -40.31
N LEU A 415 35.42 3.78 -41.07
CA LEU A 415 33.98 3.50 -40.88
C LEU A 415 33.50 2.21 -41.56
N VAL A 416 34.24 1.64 -42.53
CA VAL A 416 33.83 0.40 -43.23
C VAL A 416 33.62 -0.79 -42.29
N PRO A 417 34.48 -1.06 -41.27
CA PRO A 417 34.23 -2.11 -40.29
C PRO A 417 32.94 -1.90 -39.48
N VAL A 418 32.64 -0.65 -39.12
CA VAL A 418 31.45 -0.27 -38.33
C VAL A 418 30.16 -0.45 -39.15
N LEU A 419 30.18 -0.01 -40.41
CA LEU A 419 29.09 -0.26 -41.36
C LEU A 419 28.92 -1.78 -41.60
N THR A 420 30.02 -2.53 -41.73
CA THR A 420 29.98 -3.99 -41.91
C THR A 420 29.27 -4.69 -40.75
N THR A 421 29.58 -4.33 -39.49
CA THR A 421 28.99 -4.99 -38.31
C THR A 421 27.54 -4.54 -38.05
N MET A 422 27.24 -3.25 -38.18
CA MET A 422 25.88 -2.73 -37.93
C MET A 422 24.87 -3.16 -39.00
N LEU A 423 25.27 -3.27 -40.26
CA LEU A 423 24.39 -3.69 -41.37
C LEU A 423 24.48 -5.20 -41.67
N LYS A 424 25.42 -5.93 -41.06
CA LYS A 424 25.72 -7.35 -41.34
C LYS A 424 26.04 -7.61 -42.82
N LEU A 425 26.84 -6.71 -43.43
CA LEU A 425 27.18 -6.75 -44.85
C LEU A 425 27.89 -8.05 -45.25
N SER A 426 27.56 -8.55 -46.44
CA SER A 426 28.30 -9.66 -47.07
C SER A 426 29.74 -9.28 -47.41
N PRO A 427 30.65 -10.26 -47.61
CA PRO A 427 32.04 -9.99 -48.00
C PRO A 427 32.17 -9.16 -49.28
N GLU A 428 31.26 -9.34 -50.25
CA GLU A 428 31.26 -8.56 -51.48
C GLU A 428 30.82 -7.11 -51.27
N GLU A 429 29.75 -6.87 -50.48
CA GLU A 429 29.27 -5.52 -50.18
C GLU A 429 30.32 -4.74 -49.39
N LYS A 430 30.99 -5.41 -48.44
CA LYS A 430 32.15 -4.87 -47.74
C LYS A 430 33.26 -4.45 -48.72
N ALA A 431 33.60 -5.29 -49.70
CA ALA A 431 34.60 -4.97 -50.71
C ALA A 431 34.18 -3.77 -51.58
N ARG A 432 32.92 -3.72 -52.02
CA ARG A 432 32.35 -2.59 -52.79
C ARG A 432 32.43 -1.26 -52.01
N ILE A 433 32.05 -1.26 -50.74
CA ILE A 433 32.13 -0.06 -49.88
C ILE A 433 33.59 0.32 -49.57
N HIS A 434 34.51 -0.66 -49.46
CA HIS A 434 35.93 -0.40 -49.24
C HIS A 434 36.57 0.34 -50.43
N ALA A 435 36.30 -0.08 -51.68
CA ALA A 435 36.79 0.63 -52.86
C ALA A 435 36.30 2.09 -52.93
N VAL A 436 34.99 2.31 -52.69
CA VAL A 436 34.39 3.66 -52.61
C VAL A 436 34.98 4.50 -51.45
N ALA A 437 35.40 3.86 -50.35
CA ALA A 437 36.08 4.52 -49.24
C ALA A 437 37.57 4.84 -49.53
N GLN A 438 38.22 4.10 -50.43
CA GLN A 438 39.59 4.35 -50.88
C GLN A 438 39.68 5.44 -51.95
N GLY A 439 38.58 5.73 -52.66
CA GLY A 439 38.54 6.74 -53.72
C GLY A 439 38.85 6.19 -55.11
N ASP A 440 38.97 4.86 -55.25
CA ASP A 440 39.00 4.18 -56.54
C ASP A 440 37.60 4.24 -57.18
N GLU A 441 37.29 5.35 -57.85
CA GLU A 441 36.30 5.32 -58.94
C GLU A 441 36.89 4.50 -60.10
N PRO A 442 36.27 3.37 -60.51
CA PRO A 442 36.69 2.70 -61.73
C PRO A 442 36.32 3.58 -62.93
N ALA A 443 37.33 4.27 -63.47
CA ALA A 443 37.16 5.17 -64.61
C ALA A 443 36.58 4.40 -65.83
N GLN A 444 35.34 4.75 -66.16
CA GLN A 444 34.51 4.36 -67.30
C GLN A 444 35.12 3.41 -68.36
N GLN A 445 34.45 2.28 -68.58
CA GLN A 445 34.38 1.70 -69.94
C GLN A 445 32.91 1.68 -70.38
N GLY A 446 32.67 2.23 -71.58
CA GLY A 446 31.33 2.68 -71.99
C GLY A 446 30.43 1.58 -72.55
N GLY A 447 29.12 1.78 -72.44
CA GLY A 447 28.13 0.90 -73.06
C GLY A 447 26.71 1.04 -72.50
N GLN A 448 25.98 2.09 -72.92
CA GLN A 448 24.53 2.27 -72.76
C GLN A 448 23.96 2.37 -71.32
N GLY A 449 22.99 3.27 -71.13
CA GLY A 449 22.12 3.30 -69.94
C GLY A 449 22.73 3.92 -68.69
N ALA A 450 22.42 5.19 -68.43
CA ALA A 450 22.66 5.81 -67.13
C ALA A 450 21.68 5.25 -66.09
N ALA A 451 22.03 4.12 -65.47
CA ALA A 451 21.25 3.43 -64.43
C ALA A 451 21.27 4.18 -63.08
N GLY A 452 20.83 5.44 -63.08
CA GLY A 452 20.56 6.20 -61.87
C GLY A 452 19.34 5.67 -61.10
N TRP A 453 19.06 6.30 -59.96
CA TRP A 453 18.03 5.92 -58.98
C TRP A 453 16.62 5.64 -59.55
N GLY A 454 16.28 6.17 -60.73
CA GLY A 454 15.06 5.86 -61.47
C GLY A 454 14.81 4.36 -61.71
N SER A 455 15.86 3.54 -61.86
CA SER A 455 15.71 2.09 -62.06
C SER A 455 15.01 1.39 -60.88
N TYR A 456 15.22 1.87 -59.64
CA TYR A 456 14.60 1.29 -58.44
C TYR A 456 13.20 1.85 -58.15
N LEU A 457 12.88 3.07 -58.60
CA LEU A 457 11.56 3.69 -58.42
C LEU A 457 10.41 2.90 -59.07
N HIS A 458 10.68 2.22 -60.20
CA HIS A 458 9.71 1.35 -60.87
C HIS A 458 9.29 0.12 -60.04
N ARG A 459 10.01 -0.23 -58.96
CA ARG A 459 9.58 -1.28 -58.00
C ARG A 459 8.76 -0.75 -56.81
N TRP A 460 8.66 0.57 -56.65
CA TRP A 460 7.94 1.22 -55.55
C TRP A 460 6.60 1.80 -56.01
N SER A 461 6.52 2.22 -57.28
CA SER A 461 5.25 2.44 -57.97
C SER A 461 4.58 1.10 -58.27
N GLY A 462 3.71 0.62 -57.37
CA GLY A 462 2.95 -0.63 -57.51
C GLY A 462 1.88 -0.56 -58.59
N LEU A 463 2.29 -0.50 -59.86
CA LEU A 463 1.41 -0.37 -61.02
C LEU A 463 1.72 -1.48 -62.06
N THR A 464 1.13 -2.65 -61.82
CA THR A 464 0.99 -3.78 -62.76
C THR A 464 -0.36 -4.42 -62.52
#